data_AF-A0A2G6TJC3-F1
#
_entry.id   AF-A0A2G6TJC3-F1
#
_cell.length_a   1.000
_cell.length_b   1.000
_cell.length_c   1.000
_cell.angle_alpha   90.00
_cell.angle_beta   90.00
_cell.angle_gamma   90.00
#
_symmetry.space_group_name_H-M   'P 1'
#
loop_
_entity.id
_entity.type
_entity.pdbx_description
1 polymer ?
#
loop_
_entity_poly.entity_id
_entity_poly.type
_entity_poly.pdbx_seq_one_letter_code
_entity_poly.pdbx_strand_id
1 'polypeptide(L)'
;MIKLTERKKMKKVFKTGYAKEVLARLNQNGIVNQKGEPFGTSYITHVFNGRNSNLDIEETIISIYQEKLEEVKEISKKRKEIFSTKKPDAGNIGS
;
A
#
# COMPACT_ATOMS: atom_id res chain seq x y z
N MET A 1 -11.95 -5.56 11.88
CA MET A 1 -12.51 -4.34 11.27
C MET A 1 -11.47 -3.22 11.28
N ILE A 2 -11.22 -2.59 10.12
CA ILE A 2 -10.21 -1.52 9.99
C ILE A 2 -10.67 -0.23 10.70
N LYS A 3 -9.88 0.22 11.67
CA LYS A 3 -10.13 1.44 12.44
C LYS A 3 -9.87 2.69 11.60
N LEU A 4 -10.48 3.82 12.02
CA LEU A 4 -10.32 5.10 11.33
C LEU A 4 -8.85 5.56 11.29
N THR A 5 -8.09 5.32 12.37
CA THR A 5 -6.67 5.69 12.47
C THR A 5 -5.79 4.88 11.52
N GLU A 6 -6.02 3.57 11.44
CA GLU A 6 -5.34 2.66 10.51
C GLU A 6 -5.62 3.07 9.06
N ARG A 7 -6.89 3.29 8.72
CA ARG A 7 -7.30 3.77 7.40
C ARG A 7 -6.64 5.07 7.00
N LYS A 8 -6.54 6.05 7.92
CA LYS A 8 -5.86 7.33 7.66
C LYS A 8 -4.38 7.12 7.32
N LYS A 9 -3.69 6.16 7.96
CA LYS A 9 -2.31 5.81 7.63
C LYS A 9 -2.22 5.13 6.26
N MET A 10 -3.12 4.18 5.99
CA MET A 10 -3.13 3.40 4.76
C MET A 10 -3.46 4.26 3.54
N LYS A 11 -4.38 5.22 3.66
CA LYS A 11 -4.70 6.19 2.59
C LYS A 11 -3.51 7.04 2.13
N LYS A 12 -2.49 7.24 2.97
CA LYS A 12 -1.28 7.98 2.57
C LYS A 12 -0.37 7.17 1.65
N VAL A 13 -0.49 5.85 1.70
CA VAL A 13 0.36 4.90 0.98
C VAL A 13 -0.38 4.30 -0.22
N PHE A 14 -1.66 3.97 -0.04
CA PHE A 14 -2.51 3.51 -1.12
C PHE A 14 -2.81 4.63 -2.10
N LYS A 15 -2.48 4.38 -3.36
CA LYS A 15 -2.85 5.23 -4.50
C LYS A 15 -4.24 4.86 -5.01
N THR A 16 -4.68 5.54 -6.06
CA THR A 16 -5.86 5.16 -6.83
C THR A 16 -5.74 3.71 -7.31
N GLY A 17 -6.82 2.94 -7.17
CA GLY A 17 -6.88 1.56 -7.67
C GLY A 17 -6.51 0.45 -6.69
N TYR A 18 -6.19 0.73 -5.42
CA TYR A 18 -5.87 -0.31 -4.42
C TYR A 18 -6.94 -1.41 -4.32
N ALA A 19 -8.22 -1.09 -4.52
CA ALA A 19 -9.30 -2.08 -4.48
C ALA A 19 -9.19 -3.14 -5.59
N LYS A 20 -8.64 -2.78 -6.76
CA LYS A 20 -8.35 -3.74 -7.84
C LYS A 20 -7.19 -4.65 -7.48
N GLU A 21 -6.16 -4.10 -6.83
CA GLU A 21 -4.99 -4.85 -6.35
C GLU A 21 -5.39 -5.86 -5.27
N VAL A 22 -6.23 -5.43 -4.31
CA VAL A 22 -6.81 -6.32 -3.29
C VAL A 22 -7.63 -7.43 -3.93
N LEU A 23 -8.50 -7.10 -4.89
CA LEU A 23 -9.30 -8.11 -5.59
C LEU A 23 -8.42 -9.14 -6.33
N ALA A 24 -7.37 -8.68 -7.02
CA ALA A 24 -6.45 -9.57 -7.70
C ALA A 24 -5.77 -10.52 -6.71
N ARG A 25 -5.34 -10.02 -5.55
CA ARG A 25 -4.68 -10.82 -4.51
C ARG A 25 -5.61 -11.84 -3.86
N LEU A 26 -6.86 -11.46 -3.60
CA LEU A 26 -7.90 -12.37 -3.11
C LEU A 26 -8.13 -13.53 -4.10
N ASN A 27 -8.27 -13.21 -5.39
CA ASN A 27 -8.46 -14.21 -6.43
C ASN A 27 -7.24 -15.13 -6.59
N GLN A 28 -6.02 -14.59 -6.50
CA GLN A 28 -4.78 -15.38 -6.53
C GLN A 28 -4.70 -16.36 -5.36
N ASN A 29 -5.21 -15.98 -4.20
CA ASN A 29 -5.26 -16.82 -3.01
C ASN A 29 -6.49 -17.75 -2.98
N GLY A 30 -7.33 -17.75 -4.01
CA GLY A 30 -8.55 -18.55 -4.07
C GLY A 30 -9.64 -18.12 -3.07
N ILE A 31 -9.55 -16.91 -2.54
CA ILE A 31 -10.49 -16.39 -1.54
C ILE A 31 -11.70 -15.80 -2.26
N VAL A 32 -12.83 -16.46 -2.09
CA VAL A 32 -14.11 -16.13 -2.74
C VAL A 32 -15.21 -15.87 -1.71
N ASN A 33 -16.33 -15.31 -2.15
CA ASN A 33 -17.49 -15.09 -1.30
C ASN A 33 -18.23 -16.41 -1.01
N GLN A 34 -19.29 -16.35 -0.19
CA GLN A 34 -20.12 -17.51 0.17
C GLN A 34 -20.79 -18.22 -1.02
N LYS A 35 -20.92 -17.54 -2.17
CA LYS A 35 -21.47 -18.09 -3.42
C LYS A 35 -20.39 -18.69 -4.32
N GLY A 36 -19.12 -18.65 -3.92
CA GLY A 36 -17.98 -19.08 -4.74
C GLY A 36 -17.55 -18.03 -5.77
N GLU A 37 -18.03 -16.79 -5.68
CA GLU A 37 -17.71 -15.73 -6.64
C GLU A 37 -16.66 -14.75 -6.09
N PRO A 38 -15.86 -14.10 -6.97
CA PRO A 38 -14.97 -13.03 -6.57
C PRO A 38 -15.67 -11.89 -5.81
N PHE A 39 -14.97 -11.25 -4.87
CA PHE A 39 -15.51 -10.10 -4.17
C PHE A 39 -15.66 -8.88 -5.10
N GLY A 40 -16.72 -8.10 -4.90
CA GLY A 40 -16.86 -6.82 -5.55
C GLY A 40 -15.89 -5.77 -4.99
N THR A 41 -15.36 -4.91 -5.86
CA THR A 41 -14.50 -3.77 -5.45
C THR A 41 -15.21 -2.81 -4.50
N SER A 42 -16.53 -2.65 -4.65
CA SER A 42 -17.37 -1.88 -3.71
C SER A 42 -17.40 -2.52 -2.32
N TYR A 43 -17.46 -3.85 -2.23
CA TYR A 43 -17.45 -4.56 -0.95
C TYR A 43 -16.09 -4.44 -0.26
N ILE A 44 -14.99 -4.59 -1.00
CA ILE A 44 -13.63 -4.33 -0.51
C ILE A 44 -13.51 -2.91 0.02
N THR A 45 -14.06 -1.94 -0.70
CA THR A 45 -14.07 -0.52 -0.27
C THR A 45 -14.89 -0.33 1.01
N HIS A 46 -15.99 -1.06 1.20
CA HIS A 46 -16.76 -1.04 2.45
C HIS A 46 -15.98 -1.64 3.62
N VAL A 47 -15.24 -2.74 3.40
CA VAL A 47 -14.36 -3.34 4.41
C VAL A 47 -13.22 -2.38 4.79
N PHE A 48 -12.53 -1.82 3.79
CA PHE A 48 -11.52 -0.77 4.02
C PHE A 48 -12.12 0.44 4.76
N ASN A 49 -13.36 0.79 4.43
CA ASN A 49 -14.09 1.86 5.07
C ASN A 49 -14.71 1.49 6.42
N GLY A 50 -14.42 0.31 6.96
CA GLY A 50 -14.98 -0.14 8.24
C GLY A 50 -16.50 0.03 8.25
N ARG A 51 -17.18 -0.36 7.17
CA ARG A 51 -18.63 -0.54 7.14
C ARG A 51 -18.99 -2.01 7.32
N ASN A 52 -18.13 -2.89 6.78
CA ASN A 52 -18.27 -4.33 6.85
C ASN A 52 -17.01 -4.94 7.48
N SER A 53 -17.17 -6.11 8.10
CA SER A 53 -16.07 -6.92 8.61
C SER A 53 -15.90 -8.13 7.72
N ASN A 54 -14.68 -8.35 7.24
CA ASN A 54 -14.31 -9.55 6.50
C ASN A 54 -12.81 -9.77 6.72
N LEU A 55 -12.46 -10.81 7.46
CA LEU A 55 -11.09 -11.04 7.90
C LEU A 55 -10.14 -11.26 6.71
N ASP A 56 -10.55 -12.05 5.73
CA ASP A 56 -9.72 -12.35 4.55
C ASP A 56 -9.37 -11.08 3.75
N ILE A 57 -10.36 -10.21 3.57
CA ILE A 57 -10.16 -8.92 2.89
C ILE A 57 -9.30 -7.99 3.76
N GLU A 58 -9.53 -7.94 5.06
CA GLU A 58 -8.74 -7.11 5.97
C GLU A 58 -7.27 -7.54 6.00
N GLU A 59 -7.00 -8.83 6.11
CA GLU A 59 -5.65 -9.40 6.07
C GLU A 59 -4.96 -9.11 4.74
N THR A 60 -5.68 -9.30 3.62
CA THR A 60 -5.14 -8.99 2.29
C THR A 60 -4.80 -7.50 2.16
N ILE A 61 -5.67 -6.61 2.64
CA ILE A 61 -5.42 -5.17 2.64
C ILE A 61 -4.17 -4.85 3.48
N ILE A 62 -4.03 -5.44 4.67
CA ILE A 62 -2.89 -5.20 5.57
C ILE A 62 -1.59 -5.70 4.93
N SER A 63 -1.62 -6.88 4.30
CA SER A 63 -0.48 -7.46 3.57
C SER A 63 0.00 -6.52 2.46
N ILE A 64 -0.90 -6.02 1.61
CA ILE A 64 -0.53 -5.07 0.54
C ILE A 64 0.03 -3.77 1.16
N TYR A 65 -0.53 -3.29 2.27
CA TYR A 65 -0.01 -2.11 2.95
C TYR A 65 1.43 -2.31 3.45
N GLN A 66 1.74 -3.47 4.03
CA GLN A 66 3.09 -3.81 4.46
C GLN A 66 4.08 -3.83 3.29
N GLU A 67 3.71 -4.45 2.16
CA GLU A 67 4.54 -4.47 0.96
C GLU A 67 4.84 -3.05 0.45
N LYS A 68 3.83 -2.18 0.36
CA LYS A 68 4.03 -0.79 -0.08
C LYS A 68 4.90 0.01 0.90
N LEU A 69 4.79 -0.24 2.20
CA LEU A 69 5.66 0.42 3.19
C LEU A 69 7.12 0.01 2.98
N GLU A 70 7.38 -1.26 2.73
CA GLU A 70 8.73 -1.76 2.47
C GLU A 70 9.29 -1.15 1.18
N GLU A 71 8.49 -1.08 0.12
CA GLU A 71 8.86 -0.45 -1.15
C GLU A 71 9.24 1.03 -0.97
N VAL A 72 8.45 1.79 -0.20
CA VAL A 72 8.75 3.19 0.11
C VAL A 72 10.05 3.34 0.91
N LYS A 73 10.30 2.45 1.88
CA LYS A 73 11.57 2.44 2.64
C LYS A 73 12.75 2.17 1.71
N GLU A 74 12.66 1.15 0.86
CA GLU A 74 13.74 0.78 -0.07
C GLU A 74 14.02 1.90 -1.08
N ILE A 75 12.99 2.54 -1.64
CA ILE A 75 13.16 3.72 -2.50
C ILE A 75 13.85 4.85 -1.74
N SER A 76 13.49 5.08 -0.47
CA SER A 76 14.09 6.13 0.35
C SER A 76 15.58 5.87 0.65
N LYS A 77 15.96 4.60 0.90
CA LYS A 77 17.34 4.17 1.09
C LYS A 77 18.14 4.38 -0.20
N LYS A 78 17.66 3.86 -1.33
CA LYS A 78 18.29 4.03 -2.64
C LYS A 78 18.46 5.50 -3.00
N ARG A 79 17.45 6.35 -2.73
CA ARG A 79 17.57 7.81 -2.94
C ARG A 79 18.67 8.42 -2.08
N LYS A 80 18.77 8.05 -0.81
CA LYS A 80 19.88 8.52 0.04
C LYS A 80 21.22 8.04 -0.53
N GLU A 81 21.36 6.79 -0.93
CA GLU A 81 22.61 6.27 -1.49
C GLU A 81 23.02 7.00 -2.78
N ILE A 82 22.08 7.21 -3.71
CA ILE A 82 22.32 7.87 -5.01
C ILE A 82 22.62 9.36 -4.85
N PHE A 83 21.92 10.05 -3.95
CA PHE A 83 22.01 11.52 -3.80
C PHE A 83 22.84 11.98 -2.58
N SER A 84 23.36 11.06 -1.76
CA SER A 84 24.26 11.37 -0.63
C SER A 84 25.74 11.32 -1.03
N THR A 85 26.09 10.95 -2.27
CA THR A 85 27.45 11.08 -2.78
C THR A 85 27.72 12.54 -3.16
N LYS A 86 28.35 13.24 -2.21
CA LYS A 86 29.20 14.44 -2.32
C LYS A 86 28.68 15.59 -3.19
N LYS A 87 28.46 16.75 -2.54
CA LYS A 87 28.81 18.03 -3.16
C LYS A 87 30.18 17.87 -3.83
N PRO A 88 30.35 18.08 -5.14
CA PRO A 88 31.64 18.55 -5.60
C PRO A 88 31.87 19.88 -4.89
N ASP A 89 33.02 19.99 -4.21
CA ASP A 89 33.54 21.24 -3.68
C ASP A 89 33.18 22.38 -4.62
N ALA A 90 32.48 23.39 -4.10
CA ALA A 90 32.46 24.70 -4.73
C ALA A 90 33.91 25.20 -4.65
N GLY A 91 34.70 24.78 -5.65
CA GLY A 91 36.01 25.29 -5.91
C GLY A 91 35.89 26.79 -6.00
N ASN A 92 36.47 27.44 -5.01
CA ASN A 92 36.88 28.83 -5.04
C ASN A 92 37.64 29.08 -6.36
N ILE A 93 37.00 29.69 -7.36
CA ILE A 93 37.66 30.27 -8.52
C ILE A 93 36.91 31.52 -8.95
N GLY A 94 37.62 32.65 -8.98
CA GLY A 94 37.17 33.97 -9.43
C GLY A 94 37.43 35.01 -8.33
N SER A 95 38.70 35.39 -8.11
CA SER A 95 39.43 36.49 -8.79
C SER A 95 38.93 37.87 -8.42
#